data_AF-A0ABD3GKH9-F1
#
_entry.id   AF-A0ABD3GKH9-F1
#
_cell.length_a   1.000
_cell.length_b   1.000
_cell.length_c   1.000
_cell.angle_alpha   90.00
_cell.angle_beta   90.00
_cell.angle_gamma   90.00
#
_symmetry.space_group_name_H-M   'P 1'
#
loop_
_entity.id
_entity.type
_entity.pdbx_description
1 polymer ?
#
loop_
_entity_poly.entity_id
_entity_poly.type
_entity_poly.pdbx_seq_one_letter_code
_entity_poly.pdbx_strand_id
1 'polypeptide(L)'
;MRIPSQVYRLNEKTAVLLVRPRGWHLPEAHIEVDGEPATGGLVDFSLYFYHNQATFRAKHKQSGPFFYLPKMQHSREAAVWNAVFERAQDTLGVPRGSIRATVLIETLPAVFQMHEILYELRNHSAGLNCGRWDYIFSFIKTVRAHPDRLLPDRVQVGMTQHFLKSYTELLIKTCHKRGVHAMGGMAAQIPIRDSKLANDRAQALVRADKLREVLAGHDGTWAAHPGLISLVLEVFDENMPAPNQVHVKREDVSASAQDLLTMPKGVRTLDGLRLNTRVGIQYLAAWLSGTGSVPLYNLMEDAATAEISRVQNWQWIKYGAVLDGELVPTKVTKELFHRVLSEEMARVEKEVGSEKFQTGRYQEAAKLFAKQCLTENLDDFLTLDAYRYIVRIVPSSRL
;
A
#
# COMPACT_ATOMS: atom_id res chain seq x y z
N MET A 1 -2.46 -40.49 -8.58
CA MET A 1 -1.47 -40.08 -7.57
C MET A 1 -2.18 -39.22 -6.53
N ARG A 2 -2.30 -39.70 -5.28
CA ARG A 2 -2.84 -38.87 -4.19
C ARG A 2 -1.80 -37.81 -3.83
N ILE A 3 -2.14 -36.54 -4.01
CA ILE A 3 -1.36 -35.42 -3.47
C ILE A 3 -1.34 -35.63 -1.94
N PRO A 4 -0.17 -35.71 -1.28
CA PRO A 4 -0.14 -35.80 0.17
C PRO A 4 -0.80 -34.54 0.74
N SER A 5 -1.82 -34.71 1.58
CA SER A 5 -2.47 -33.59 2.25
C SER A 5 -1.49 -32.99 3.25
N GLN A 6 -0.79 -31.93 2.84
CA GLN A 6 0.03 -31.15 3.77
C GLN A 6 -0.89 -30.54 4.82
N VAL A 7 -0.56 -30.76 6.10
CA VAL A 7 -1.27 -30.16 7.23
C VAL A 7 -0.43 -29.00 7.75
N TYR A 8 -0.97 -27.79 7.69
CA TYR A 8 -0.32 -26.59 8.23
C TYR A 8 -0.82 -26.32 9.64
N ARG A 9 0.09 -26.00 10.57
CA ARG A 9 -0.20 -25.66 11.97
C ARG A 9 0.63 -24.46 12.38
N LEU A 10 0.17 -23.73 13.39
CA LEU A 10 0.96 -22.68 14.02
C LEU A 10 2.13 -23.30 14.79
N ASN A 11 3.26 -22.62 14.76
CA ASN A 11 4.39 -22.91 15.65
C ASN A 11 4.02 -22.55 17.11
N GLU A 12 4.79 -23.05 18.07
CA GLU A 12 4.58 -22.72 19.50
C GLU A 12 4.71 -21.21 19.77
N LYS A 13 5.71 -20.56 19.15
CA LYS A 13 5.89 -19.11 19.17
C LYS A 13 5.58 -18.55 17.78
N THR A 14 4.63 -17.63 17.72
CA THR A 14 4.19 -16.96 16.49
C THR A 14 4.56 -15.49 16.50
N ALA A 15 4.56 -14.87 15.32
CA ALA A 15 4.65 -13.41 15.21
C ALA A 15 3.43 -12.75 15.90
N VAL A 16 3.63 -11.55 16.42
CA VAL A 16 2.54 -10.75 16.99
C VAL A 16 1.59 -10.33 15.86
N LEU A 17 0.30 -10.62 16.02
CA LEU A 17 -0.71 -10.30 15.02
C LEU A 17 -1.09 -8.81 15.07
N LEU A 18 -1.02 -8.14 13.92
CA LEU A 18 -1.56 -6.80 13.68
C LEU A 18 -2.62 -6.90 12.59
N VAL A 19 -3.72 -6.15 12.73
CA VAL A 19 -4.81 -6.12 11.75
C VAL A 19 -4.88 -4.78 11.04
N ARG A 20 -4.90 -4.78 9.70
CA ARG A 20 -5.08 -3.57 8.89
C ARG A 20 -6.52 -3.53 8.36
N PRO A 21 -7.45 -2.79 8.99
CA PRO A 21 -8.80 -2.60 8.45
C PRO A 21 -8.78 -1.86 7.11
N ARG A 22 -9.89 -1.92 6.37
CA ARG A 22 -10.16 -1.03 5.24
C ARG A 22 -10.04 0.45 5.62
N GLY A 23 -9.65 1.29 4.66
CA GLY A 23 -9.61 2.74 4.85
C GLY A 23 -11.01 3.37 4.87
N TRP A 24 -11.10 4.62 5.34
CA TRP A 24 -12.36 5.34 5.56
C TRP A 24 -13.31 5.42 4.35
N HIS A 25 -12.76 5.38 3.13
CA HIS A 25 -13.53 5.52 1.88
C HIS A 25 -14.25 4.23 1.46
N LEU A 26 -13.91 3.06 2.02
CA LEU A 26 -14.46 1.79 1.56
C LEU A 26 -15.73 1.42 2.33
N PRO A 27 -16.84 1.14 1.63
CA PRO A 27 -18.05 0.63 2.25
C PRO A 27 -17.97 -0.88 2.53
N GLU A 28 -18.86 -1.34 3.39
CA GLU A 28 -19.31 -2.73 3.52
C GLU A 28 -20.77 -2.79 3.07
N ALA A 29 -21.00 -3.13 1.80
CA ALA A 29 -22.33 -3.12 1.20
C ALA A 29 -23.29 -4.19 1.75
N HIS A 30 -22.79 -5.18 2.49
CA HIS A 30 -23.62 -6.26 3.03
C HIS A 30 -24.12 -6.00 4.47
N ILE A 31 -23.74 -4.87 5.06
CA ILE A 31 -24.24 -4.41 6.35
C ILE A 31 -24.76 -2.99 6.17
N GLU A 32 -26.05 -2.78 6.45
CA GLU A 32 -26.67 -1.47 6.36
C GLU A 32 -26.90 -0.89 7.75
N VAL A 33 -26.69 0.42 7.90
CA VAL A 33 -27.08 1.22 9.06
C VAL A 33 -27.94 2.35 8.54
N ASP A 34 -29.19 2.41 9.00
CA ASP A 34 -30.18 3.39 8.52
C ASP A 34 -30.36 3.40 6.98
N GLY A 35 -30.21 2.23 6.35
CA GLY A 35 -30.37 2.04 4.90
C GLY A 35 -29.14 2.35 4.06
N GLU A 36 -28.02 2.77 4.68
CA GLU A 36 -26.77 3.05 3.99
C GLU A 36 -25.70 1.98 4.31
N PRO A 37 -24.83 1.60 3.35
CA PRO A 37 -23.71 0.71 3.60
C PRO A 37 -22.84 1.18 4.77
N ALA A 38 -22.52 0.26 5.67
CA ALA A 38 -21.64 0.52 6.81
C ALA A 38 -20.22 0.88 6.34
N THR A 39 -19.48 1.64 7.15
CA THR A 39 -18.07 1.93 6.88
C THR A 39 -17.23 0.68 7.06
N GLY A 40 -16.61 0.19 5.99
CA GLY A 40 -15.87 -1.09 5.99
C GLY A 40 -14.75 -1.15 7.02
N GLY A 41 -14.01 -0.05 7.21
CA GLY A 41 -12.97 0.03 8.24
C GLY A 41 -13.49 -0.14 9.67
N LEU A 42 -14.70 0.35 9.95
CA LEU A 42 -15.35 0.16 11.26
C LEU A 42 -15.81 -1.27 11.45
N VAL A 43 -16.34 -1.91 10.40
CA VAL A 43 -16.75 -3.32 10.45
C VAL A 43 -15.55 -4.21 10.74
N ASP A 44 -14.46 -4.05 10.00
CA ASP A 44 -13.22 -4.83 10.16
C ASP A 44 -12.65 -4.68 11.57
N PHE A 45 -12.51 -3.43 12.03
CA PHE A 45 -12.03 -3.12 13.37
C PHE A 45 -12.92 -3.74 14.45
N SER A 46 -14.24 -3.53 14.36
CA SER A 46 -15.19 -3.88 15.42
C SER A 46 -15.30 -5.38 15.58
N LEU A 47 -15.40 -6.13 14.49
CA LEU A 47 -15.45 -7.59 14.53
C LEU A 47 -14.17 -8.17 15.11
N TYR A 48 -13.00 -7.70 14.67
CA TYR A 48 -11.73 -8.20 15.20
C TYR A 48 -11.58 -7.87 16.69
N PHE A 49 -11.81 -6.62 17.07
CA PHE A 49 -11.68 -6.19 18.47
C PHE A 49 -12.65 -6.94 19.39
N TYR A 50 -13.93 -7.01 19.02
CA TYR A 50 -14.98 -7.67 19.81
C TYR A 50 -14.65 -9.14 20.08
N HIS A 51 -14.26 -9.88 19.05
CA HIS A 51 -14.02 -11.32 19.18
C HIS A 51 -12.67 -11.67 19.83
N ASN A 52 -11.67 -10.79 19.78
CA ASN A 52 -10.28 -11.18 20.09
C ASN A 52 -9.67 -10.44 21.29
N GLN A 53 -10.23 -9.31 21.75
CA GLN A 53 -9.56 -8.47 22.75
C GLN A 53 -9.18 -9.23 24.04
N ALA A 54 -10.06 -10.08 24.57
CA ALA A 54 -9.83 -10.76 25.84
C ALA A 54 -8.68 -11.77 25.71
N THR A 55 -8.72 -12.62 24.69
CA THR A 55 -7.69 -13.62 24.39
C THR A 55 -6.35 -12.96 24.07
N PHE A 56 -6.35 -11.87 23.30
CA PHE A 56 -5.14 -11.13 22.96
C PHE A 56 -4.50 -10.55 24.24
N ARG A 57 -5.29 -9.88 25.08
CA ARG A 57 -4.81 -9.29 26.34
C ARG A 57 -4.23 -10.32 27.30
N ALA A 58 -4.84 -11.50 27.40
CA ALA A 58 -4.33 -12.60 28.21
C ALA A 58 -2.93 -13.07 27.75
N LYS A 59 -2.64 -13.03 26.45
CA LYS A 59 -1.34 -13.42 25.87
C LYS A 59 -0.30 -12.30 25.85
N HIS A 60 -0.73 -11.04 25.84
CA HIS A 60 0.14 -9.89 25.61
C HIS A 60 0.21 -8.92 26.80
N LYS A 61 0.37 -9.47 28.02
CA LYS A 61 0.56 -8.69 29.26
C LYS A 61 -0.50 -7.59 29.45
N GLN A 62 -1.77 -7.91 29.16
CA GLN A 62 -2.92 -7.01 29.26
C GLN A 62 -2.94 -5.85 28.24
N SER A 63 -1.98 -5.80 27.29
CA SER A 63 -2.05 -4.92 26.11
C SER A 63 -3.15 -5.38 25.16
N GLY A 64 -3.87 -4.44 24.55
CA GLY A 64 -4.97 -4.71 23.63
C GLY A 64 -4.53 -5.02 22.20
N PRO A 65 -5.48 -5.38 21.32
CA PRO A 65 -5.20 -5.72 19.92
C PRO A 65 -4.50 -4.59 19.17
N PHE A 66 -3.65 -4.98 18.22
CA PHE A 66 -2.83 -4.05 17.45
C PHE A 66 -3.36 -3.85 16.04
N PHE A 67 -3.35 -2.60 15.58
CA PHE A 67 -3.91 -2.20 14.29
C PHE A 67 -2.93 -1.44 13.41
N TYR A 68 -3.15 -1.52 12.10
CA TYR A 68 -2.50 -0.69 11.09
C TYR A 68 -3.54 0.19 10.40
N LEU A 69 -3.43 1.51 10.47
CA LEU A 69 -4.46 2.43 9.96
C LEU A 69 -4.02 3.01 8.60
N PRO A 70 -4.71 2.65 7.49
CA PRO A 70 -4.28 3.06 6.15
C PRO A 70 -4.88 4.39 5.71
N LYS A 71 -4.21 5.02 4.74
CA LYS A 71 -4.74 6.05 3.83
C LYS A 71 -5.37 7.30 4.48
N MET A 72 -5.07 7.62 5.74
CA MET A 72 -5.53 8.87 6.34
C MET A 72 -4.91 10.07 5.62
N GLN A 73 -5.65 11.18 5.51
CA GLN A 73 -5.17 12.42 4.90
C GLN A 73 -5.07 13.58 5.89
N HIS A 74 -5.86 13.57 6.96
CA HIS A 74 -5.88 14.63 7.97
C HIS A 74 -5.77 14.06 9.38
N SER A 75 -5.12 14.80 10.29
CA SER A 75 -5.13 14.52 11.73
C SER A 75 -6.54 14.37 12.34
N ARG A 76 -7.56 15.02 11.78
CA ARG A 76 -8.95 14.86 12.24
C ARG A 76 -9.47 13.45 12.01
N GLU A 77 -9.00 12.74 10.99
CA GLU A 77 -9.32 11.32 10.79
C GLU A 77 -8.67 10.43 11.86
N ALA A 78 -7.49 10.82 12.36
CA ALA A 78 -6.86 10.18 13.51
C ALA A 78 -7.65 10.46 14.82
N ALA A 79 -8.23 11.65 14.96
CA ALA A 79 -9.14 11.96 16.07
C ALA A 79 -10.42 11.09 16.03
N VAL A 80 -10.98 10.85 14.84
CA VAL A 80 -12.10 9.91 14.66
C VAL A 80 -11.71 8.50 15.08
N TRP A 81 -10.53 8.00 14.66
CA TRP A 81 -10.04 6.70 15.14
C TRP A 81 -9.87 6.65 16.65
N ASN A 82 -9.32 7.72 17.27
CA ASN A 82 -9.19 7.79 18.72
C ASN A 82 -10.56 7.66 19.42
N ALA A 83 -11.58 8.38 18.94
CA ALA A 83 -12.93 8.31 19.46
C ALA A 83 -13.54 6.90 19.30
N VAL A 84 -13.31 6.23 18.17
CA VAL A 84 -13.73 4.84 17.93
C VAL A 84 -13.07 3.89 18.93
N PHE A 85 -11.76 4.01 19.15
CA PHE A 85 -11.03 3.18 20.12
C PHE A 85 -11.52 3.42 21.54
N GLU A 86 -11.75 4.67 21.90
CA GLU A 86 -12.29 5.03 23.21
C GLU A 86 -13.68 4.42 23.41
N ARG A 87 -14.58 4.59 22.44
CA ARG A 87 -15.92 4.02 22.51
C ARG A 87 -15.90 2.49 22.62
N ALA A 88 -15.06 1.82 21.84
CA ALA A 88 -14.94 0.36 21.86
C ALA A 88 -14.40 -0.15 23.20
N GLN A 89 -13.39 0.53 23.75
CA GLN A 89 -12.84 0.21 25.07
C GLN A 89 -13.87 0.38 26.18
N ASP A 90 -14.64 1.47 26.18
CA ASP A 90 -15.69 1.69 27.18
C ASP A 90 -16.78 0.62 27.09
N THR A 91 -17.21 0.32 25.86
CA THR A 91 -18.30 -0.64 25.59
C THR A 91 -17.96 -2.03 26.11
N LEU A 92 -16.70 -2.45 26.04
CA LEU A 92 -16.26 -3.79 26.47
C LEU A 92 -15.51 -3.78 27.82
N GLY A 93 -15.49 -2.66 28.55
CA GLY A 93 -14.79 -2.54 29.83
C GLY A 93 -13.27 -2.75 29.73
N VAL A 94 -12.67 -2.40 28.58
CA VAL A 94 -11.22 -2.52 28.35
C VAL A 94 -10.52 -1.22 28.77
N PRO A 95 -9.38 -1.28 29.49
CA PRO A 95 -8.67 -0.08 29.92
C PRO A 95 -8.24 0.83 28.75
N ARG A 96 -8.26 2.15 28.98
CA ARG A 96 -7.76 3.15 28.02
C ARG A 96 -6.32 2.87 27.60
N GLY A 97 -6.02 3.08 26.32
CA GLY A 97 -4.69 2.83 25.76
C GLY A 97 -4.33 1.35 25.63
N SER A 98 -5.29 0.44 25.79
CA SER A 98 -5.06 -0.98 25.50
C SER A 98 -4.89 -1.17 24.00
N ILE A 99 -5.76 -0.57 23.18
CA ILE A 99 -5.62 -0.60 21.72
C ILE A 99 -4.34 0.14 21.33
N ARG A 100 -3.54 -0.45 20.43
CA ARG A 100 -2.38 0.22 19.81
C ARG A 100 -2.49 0.22 18.30
N ALA A 101 -2.09 1.32 17.67
CA ALA A 101 -2.23 1.51 16.22
C ALA A 101 -0.97 2.15 15.63
N THR A 102 -0.47 1.56 14.54
CA THR A 102 0.54 2.16 13.68
C THR A 102 -0.14 2.79 12.48
N VAL A 103 0.15 4.05 12.18
CA VAL A 103 -0.47 4.78 11.06
C VAL A 103 0.42 4.73 9.83
N LEU A 104 -0.12 4.36 8.68
CA LEU A 104 0.60 4.50 7.42
C LEU A 104 0.54 5.97 6.96
N ILE A 105 1.69 6.64 6.88
CA ILE A 105 1.78 7.98 6.28
C ILE A 105 1.96 7.80 4.78
N GLU A 106 0.93 7.29 4.13
CA GLU A 106 0.97 6.90 2.72
C GLU A 106 0.15 7.86 1.83
N THR A 107 -0.11 9.08 2.32
CA THR A 107 -0.75 10.15 1.57
C THR A 107 0.06 11.44 1.66
N LEU A 108 0.08 12.21 0.57
CA LEU A 108 0.80 13.49 0.55
C LEU A 108 0.24 14.49 1.60
N PRO A 109 -1.08 14.61 1.82
CA PRO A 109 -1.58 15.49 2.90
C PRO A 109 -1.13 15.08 4.31
N ALA A 110 -0.99 13.78 4.58
CA ALA A 110 -0.64 13.29 5.92
C ALA A 110 0.81 13.57 6.31
N VAL A 111 1.76 13.67 5.37
CA VAL A 111 3.17 13.95 5.71
C VAL A 111 3.33 15.33 6.36
N PHE A 112 2.45 16.28 6.06
CA PHE A 112 2.45 17.61 6.67
C PHE A 112 1.79 17.67 8.05
N GLN A 113 1.21 16.57 8.52
CA GLN A 113 0.39 16.51 9.74
C GLN A 113 0.82 15.38 10.68
N MET A 114 2.04 14.86 10.53
CA MET A 114 2.50 13.69 11.29
C MET A 114 2.52 13.94 12.80
N HIS A 115 2.88 15.15 13.24
CA HIS A 115 2.86 15.51 14.66
C HIS A 115 1.44 15.53 15.23
N GLU A 116 0.49 16.09 14.48
CA GLU A 116 -0.91 16.21 14.83
C GLU A 116 -1.59 14.83 14.84
N ILE A 117 -1.32 13.98 13.84
CA ILE A 117 -1.78 12.58 13.80
C ILE A 117 -1.32 11.83 15.06
N LEU A 118 -0.04 11.95 15.42
CA LEU A 118 0.50 11.33 16.63
C LEU A 118 -0.11 11.92 17.91
N TYR A 119 -0.43 13.21 17.93
CA TYR A 119 -1.06 13.86 19.07
C TYR A 119 -2.50 13.38 19.28
N GLU A 120 -3.30 13.30 18.21
CA GLU A 120 -4.68 12.82 18.25
C GLU A 120 -4.76 11.36 18.71
N LEU A 121 -3.78 10.55 18.32
CA LEU A 121 -3.67 9.14 18.73
C LEU A 121 -2.72 8.93 19.92
N ARG A 122 -2.31 9.95 20.69
CA ARG A 122 -1.23 9.83 21.70
C ARG A 122 -1.43 8.70 22.73
N ASN A 123 -2.68 8.37 23.06
CA ASN A 123 -3.01 7.29 23.99
C ASN A 123 -3.01 5.90 23.35
N HIS A 124 -3.04 5.81 22.02
CA HIS A 124 -3.20 4.59 21.25
C HIS A 124 -2.12 4.42 20.15
N SER A 125 -1.18 5.34 19.98
CA SER A 125 -0.18 5.28 18.92
C SER A 125 0.92 4.25 19.24
N ALA A 126 1.30 3.49 18.23
CA ALA A 126 2.48 2.62 18.21
C ALA A 126 3.55 3.11 17.22
N GLY A 127 3.30 4.21 16.51
CA GLY A 127 4.22 4.75 15.52
C GLY A 127 3.59 5.06 14.17
N LEU A 128 4.45 5.39 13.22
CA LEU A 128 4.11 5.65 11.83
C LEU A 128 4.86 4.69 10.90
N ASN A 129 4.37 4.51 9.68
CA ASN A 129 4.98 3.67 8.65
C ASN A 129 5.16 4.42 7.32
N CYS A 130 6.30 4.15 6.68
CA CYS A 130 6.62 4.63 5.35
C CYS A 130 6.00 3.75 4.23
N GLY A 131 5.32 4.38 3.27
CA GLY A 131 4.80 3.73 2.07
C GLY A 131 5.40 4.31 0.78
N ARG A 132 5.53 3.49 -0.28
CA ARG A 132 5.99 3.95 -1.60
C ARG A 132 4.83 4.15 -2.58
N TRP A 133 4.13 3.08 -2.94
CA TRP A 133 3.13 3.13 -4.02
C TRP A 133 1.95 4.02 -3.70
N ASP A 134 1.33 3.84 -2.53
CA ASP A 134 0.22 4.71 -2.09
C ASP A 134 0.66 6.17 -1.94
N TYR A 135 1.88 6.44 -1.46
CA TYR A 135 2.38 7.81 -1.31
C TYR A 135 2.55 8.50 -2.66
N ILE A 136 3.18 7.84 -3.64
CA ILE A 136 3.37 8.41 -4.99
C ILE A 136 2.02 8.54 -5.72
N PHE A 137 1.13 7.57 -5.53
CA PHE A 137 -0.26 7.64 -6.02
C PHE A 137 -0.99 8.86 -5.46
N SER A 138 -0.93 9.06 -4.14
CA SER A 138 -1.49 10.21 -3.46
C SER A 138 -0.83 11.51 -3.90
N PHE A 139 0.48 11.52 -4.16
CA PHE A 139 1.20 12.68 -4.67
C PHE A 139 0.59 13.13 -6.00
N ILE A 140 0.50 12.23 -6.99
CA ILE A 140 -0.09 12.54 -8.31
C ILE A 140 -1.53 13.01 -8.13
N LYS A 141 -2.35 12.30 -7.34
CA LYS A 141 -3.74 12.71 -7.08
C LYS A 141 -3.83 14.11 -6.50
N THR A 142 -3.01 14.43 -5.52
CA THR A 142 -3.06 15.72 -4.82
C THR A 142 -2.67 16.86 -5.75
N VAL A 143 -1.65 16.65 -6.60
CA VAL A 143 -1.18 17.66 -7.56
C VAL A 143 -1.81 17.53 -8.95
N ARG A 144 -2.88 16.75 -9.10
CA ARG A 144 -3.43 16.32 -10.40
C ARG A 144 -3.83 17.44 -11.34
N ALA A 145 -4.10 18.65 -10.84
CA ALA A 145 -4.48 19.83 -11.63
C ALA A 145 -3.28 20.59 -12.22
N HIS A 146 -2.04 20.19 -11.90
CA HIS A 146 -0.81 20.87 -12.28
C HIS A 146 -0.14 20.17 -13.48
N PRO A 147 -0.27 20.70 -14.72
CA PRO A 147 0.32 20.09 -15.92
C PRO A 147 1.86 20.08 -15.91
N ASP A 148 2.48 20.91 -15.08
CA ASP A 148 3.92 20.99 -14.86
C ASP A 148 4.47 19.92 -13.89
N ARG A 149 3.58 19.17 -13.22
CA ARG A 149 3.94 18.18 -12.19
C ARG A 149 3.77 16.74 -12.65
N LEU A 150 4.29 16.42 -13.83
CA LEU A 150 4.28 15.06 -14.39
C LEU A 150 5.37 14.20 -13.76
N LEU A 151 5.01 13.01 -13.28
CA LEU A 151 5.99 12.07 -12.74
C LEU A 151 6.61 11.22 -13.86
N PRO A 152 7.90 10.81 -13.72
CA PRO A 152 8.53 9.84 -14.61
C PRO A 152 8.00 8.42 -14.34
N ASP A 153 8.49 7.41 -15.06
CA ASP A 153 8.12 6.01 -14.82
C ASP A 153 8.16 5.68 -13.32
N ARG A 154 7.07 5.13 -12.77
CA ARG A 154 6.95 4.89 -11.32
C ARG A 154 8.08 4.03 -10.74
N VAL A 155 8.66 3.15 -11.56
CA VAL A 155 9.78 2.28 -11.16
C VAL A 155 11.05 3.07 -10.82
N GLN A 156 11.25 4.23 -11.46
CA GLN A 156 12.38 5.14 -11.24
C GLN A 156 12.17 6.04 -10.02
N VAL A 157 10.93 6.19 -9.55
CA VAL A 157 10.57 6.98 -8.38
C VAL A 157 10.86 6.17 -7.10
N GLY A 158 12.15 5.93 -6.83
CA GLY A 158 12.65 5.16 -5.68
C GLY A 158 12.78 5.96 -4.39
N MET A 159 12.90 5.27 -3.26
CA MET A 159 13.01 5.89 -1.92
C MET A 159 14.26 6.78 -1.72
N THR A 160 15.22 6.72 -2.63
CA THR A 160 16.43 7.57 -2.65
C THR A 160 16.23 8.92 -3.34
N GLN A 161 15.12 9.11 -4.08
CA GLN A 161 14.78 10.40 -4.68
C GLN A 161 14.50 11.43 -3.59
N HIS A 162 14.87 12.70 -3.83
CA HIS A 162 14.88 13.78 -2.83
C HIS A 162 13.61 13.81 -1.96
N PHE A 163 12.43 13.93 -2.57
CA PHE A 163 11.18 14.07 -1.82
C PHE A 163 10.82 12.86 -0.96
N LEU A 164 11.12 11.63 -1.42
CA LEU A 164 10.89 10.42 -0.64
C LEU A 164 11.92 10.27 0.46
N LYS A 165 13.18 10.62 0.21
CA LYS A 165 14.22 10.67 1.24
C LYS A 165 13.82 11.63 2.35
N SER A 166 13.45 12.87 2.00
CA SER A 166 12.99 13.88 2.95
C SER A 166 11.75 13.44 3.72
N TYR A 167 10.80 12.78 3.06
CA TYR A 167 9.65 12.15 3.71
C TYR A 167 10.07 11.09 4.75
N THR A 168 10.95 10.16 4.40
CA THR A 168 11.40 9.12 5.34
C THR A 168 12.15 9.69 6.53
N GLU A 169 13.07 10.64 6.29
CA GLU A 169 13.86 11.25 7.34
C GLU A 169 12.99 12.09 8.30
N LEU A 170 12.03 12.83 7.75
CA LEU A 170 11.07 13.60 8.55
C LEU A 170 10.17 12.69 9.39
N LEU A 171 9.72 11.56 8.84
CA LEU A 171 8.90 10.59 9.57
C LEU A 171 9.67 10.00 10.75
N ILE A 172 10.92 9.57 10.54
CA ILE A 172 11.80 9.05 11.61
C ILE A 172 11.99 10.09 12.71
N LYS A 173 12.41 11.31 12.34
CA LYS A 173 12.57 12.42 13.30
C LYS A 173 11.28 12.66 14.08
N THR A 174 10.14 12.69 13.40
CA THR A 174 8.83 12.94 14.00
C THR A 174 8.45 11.86 15.00
N CYS A 175 8.54 10.59 14.63
CA CYS A 175 8.25 9.45 15.50
C CYS A 175 9.15 9.42 16.73
N HIS A 176 10.46 9.53 16.52
CA HIS A 176 11.43 9.40 17.59
C HIS A 176 11.36 10.56 18.58
N LYS A 177 11.06 11.77 18.10
CA LYS A 177 10.75 12.92 18.97
C LYS A 177 9.54 12.68 19.88
N ARG A 178 8.57 11.85 19.45
CA ARG A 178 7.38 11.48 20.22
C ARG A 178 7.51 10.14 20.96
N GLY A 179 8.67 9.47 20.87
CA GLY A 179 8.93 8.22 21.58
C GLY A 179 8.18 7.01 21.01
N VAL A 180 7.81 7.04 19.72
CA VAL A 180 7.11 5.95 19.03
C VAL A 180 7.91 5.44 17.84
N HIS A 181 7.53 4.29 17.29
CA HIS A 181 8.29 3.67 16.20
C HIS A 181 8.12 4.39 14.85
N ALA A 182 9.16 4.36 14.03
CA ALA A 182 9.22 4.72 12.63
C ALA A 182 9.50 3.46 11.79
N MET A 183 8.48 2.94 11.13
CA MET A 183 8.58 1.73 10.31
C MET A 183 8.96 2.04 8.87
N GLY A 184 9.89 1.26 8.29
CA GLY A 184 10.28 1.31 6.88
C GLY A 184 9.26 0.68 5.93
N GLY A 185 9.60 0.64 4.65
CA GLY A 185 8.71 0.23 3.57
C GLY A 185 8.77 -1.26 3.21
N MET A 186 7.98 -1.64 2.19
CA MET A 186 7.81 -3.02 1.74
C MET A 186 8.95 -3.51 0.82
N ALA A 187 9.50 -4.70 1.11
CA ALA A 187 10.16 -5.54 0.11
C ALA A 187 9.17 -6.59 -0.44
N ALA A 188 8.78 -6.44 -1.71
CA ALA A 188 7.74 -7.23 -2.35
C ALA A 188 8.27 -8.43 -3.17
N GLN A 189 9.58 -8.65 -3.19
CA GLN A 189 10.21 -9.66 -4.05
C GLN A 189 9.78 -11.08 -3.68
N ILE A 190 9.46 -11.88 -4.70
CA ILE A 190 9.15 -13.30 -4.58
C ILE A 190 10.34 -14.10 -5.11
N PRO A 191 10.78 -15.18 -4.41
CA PRO A 191 11.82 -16.06 -4.92
C PRO A 191 11.52 -16.59 -6.34
N ILE A 192 12.49 -16.43 -7.24
CA ILE A 192 12.43 -16.83 -8.65
C ILE A 192 12.90 -18.29 -8.75
N ARG A 193 11.97 -19.21 -9.05
CA ARG A 193 12.22 -20.65 -8.95
C ARG A 193 13.40 -21.14 -9.81
N ASP A 194 13.56 -20.57 -11.01
CA ASP A 194 14.45 -21.12 -12.04
C ASP A 194 15.66 -20.23 -12.35
N SER A 195 16.03 -19.30 -11.46
CA SER A 195 17.19 -18.44 -11.69
C SER A 195 17.88 -18.01 -10.40
N LYS A 196 18.98 -18.70 -10.06
CA LYS A 196 19.85 -18.31 -8.94
C LYS A 196 20.39 -16.89 -9.12
N LEU A 197 20.88 -16.55 -10.32
CA LEU A 197 21.45 -15.24 -10.60
C LEU A 197 20.41 -14.12 -10.44
N ALA A 198 19.16 -14.33 -10.88
CA ALA A 198 18.10 -13.35 -10.69
C ALA A 198 17.70 -13.21 -9.22
N ASN A 199 17.68 -14.31 -8.46
CA ASN A 199 17.48 -14.29 -7.01
C ASN A 199 18.59 -13.52 -6.30
N ASP A 200 19.86 -13.80 -6.60
CA ASP A 200 21.00 -13.13 -5.98
C ASP A 200 20.93 -11.61 -6.21
N ARG A 201 20.58 -11.18 -7.44
CA ARG A 201 20.37 -9.76 -7.78
C ARG A 201 19.18 -9.16 -7.02
N ALA A 202 18.04 -9.85 -6.97
CA ALA A 202 16.86 -9.37 -6.26
C ALA A 202 17.12 -9.25 -4.75
N GLN A 203 17.80 -10.23 -4.15
CA GLN A 203 18.19 -10.22 -2.74
C GLN A 203 19.21 -9.12 -2.44
N ALA A 204 20.17 -8.86 -3.33
CA ALA A 204 21.11 -7.75 -3.17
C ALA A 204 20.39 -6.38 -3.15
N LEU A 205 19.38 -6.20 -4.00
CA LEU A 205 18.54 -4.99 -3.98
C LEU A 205 17.74 -4.86 -2.69
N VAL A 206 17.15 -5.96 -2.20
CA VAL A 206 16.44 -5.99 -0.91
C VAL A 206 17.39 -5.65 0.23
N ARG A 207 18.59 -6.26 0.26
CA ARG A 207 19.61 -5.98 1.28
C ARG A 207 20.02 -4.52 1.28
N ALA A 208 20.32 -3.95 0.12
CA ALA A 208 20.69 -2.54 0.00
C ALA A 208 19.57 -1.60 0.47
N ASP A 209 18.32 -1.91 0.13
CA ASP A 209 17.16 -1.13 0.56
C ASP A 209 16.96 -1.20 2.09
N LYS A 210 17.07 -2.40 2.68
CA LYS A 210 16.90 -2.58 4.14
C LYS A 210 18.05 -1.99 4.93
N LEU A 211 19.27 -2.08 4.41
CA LEU A 211 20.43 -1.44 5.00
C LEU A 211 20.25 0.08 5.03
N ARG A 212 19.77 0.67 3.93
CA ARG A 212 19.43 2.10 3.88
C ARG A 212 18.39 2.47 4.95
N GLU A 213 17.36 1.66 5.13
CA GLU A 213 16.29 1.93 6.11
C GLU A 213 16.80 1.89 7.56
N VAL A 214 17.50 0.82 7.94
CA VAL A 214 18.01 0.68 9.31
C VAL A 214 19.06 1.76 9.61
N LEU A 215 19.96 2.07 8.68
CA LEU A 215 20.96 3.13 8.87
C LEU A 215 20.33 4.54 8.92
N ALA A 216 19.18 4.76 8.29
CA ALA A 216 18.45 6.02 8.40
C ALA A 216 17.80 6.21 9.78
N GLY A 217 17.59 5.14 10.54
CA GLY A 217 16.95 5.18 11.85
C GLY A 217 15.59 4.48 11.92
N HIS A 218 15.17 3.67 10.94
CA HIS A 218 13.91 2.92 11.08
C HIS A 218 13.99 1.83 12.17
N ASP A 219 12.91 1.61 12.91
CA ASP A 219 12.83 0.59 13.98
C ASP A 219 12.46 -0.80 13.47
N GLY A 220 12.11 -0.91 12.19
CA GLY A 220 11.73 -2.15 11.55
C GLY A 220 11.30 -1.90 10.11
N THR A 221 10.96 -2.96 9.38
CA THR A 221 10.63 -2.91 7.95
C THR A 221 9.58 -3.96 7.57
N TRP A 222 9.11 -3.94 6.32
CA TRP A 222 8.12 -4.87 5.79
C TRP A 222 8.69 -5.81 4.72
N ALA A 223 8.18 -7.05 4.71
CA ALA A 223 8.43 -8.05 3.67
C ALA A 223 7.11 -8.75 3.30
N ALA A 224 6.87 -8.94 2.00
CA ALA A 224 5.62 -9.55 1.50
C ALA A 224 5.68 -11.07 1.42
N HIS A 225 6.88 -11.66 1.49
CA HIS A 225 7.10 -13.09 1.31
C HIS A 225 7.95 -13.67 2.45
N PRO A 226 7.57 -14.81 3.07
CA PRO A 226 8.32 -15.42 4.17
C PRO A 226 9.80 -15.71 3.85
N GLY A 227 10.10 -16.03 2.59
CA GLY A 227 11.47 -16.25 2.11
C GLY A 227 12.41 -15.04 2.17
N LEU A 228 11.90 -13.83 2.46
CA LEU A 228 12.72 -12.64 2.69
C LEU A 228 13.02 -12.39 4.17
N ILE A 229 12.31 -13.06 5.09
CA ILE A 229 12.38 -12.74 6.53
C ILE A 229 13.80 -12.89 7.06
N SER A 230 14.49 -14.00 6.77
CA SER A 230 15.86 -14.23 7.26
C SER A 230 16.84 -13.15 6.78
N LEU A 231 16.76 -12.75 5.51
CA LEU A 231 17.60 -11.69 4.94
C LEU A 231 17.33 -10.34 5.63
N VAL A 232 16.07 -10.02 5.86
CA VAL A 232 15.66 -8.77 6.51
C VAL A 232 16.14 -8.75 7.97
N LEU A 233 15.96 -9.85 8.70
CA LEU A 233 16.40 -9.98 10.09
C LEU A 233 17.92 -9.83 10.20
N GLU A 234 18.69 -10.51 9.35
CA GLU A 234 20.16 -10.40 9.33
C GLU A 234 20.60 -8.93 9.21
N VAL A 235 20.03 -8.18 8.26
CA VAL A 235 20.38 -6.77 8.06
C VAL A 235 20.00 -5.90 9.27
N PHE A 236 18.84 -6.12 9.86
CA PHE A 236 18.40 -5.33 11.02
C PHE A 236 19.15 -5.72 12.30
N ASP A 237 19.36 -7.01 12.58
CA ASP A 237 20.08 -7.48 13.77
C ASP A 237 21.54 -7.00 13.77
N GLU A 238 22.19 -6.95 12.61
CA GLU A 238 23.56 -6.43 12.47
C GLU A 238 23.68 -4.93 12.73
N ASN A 239 22.68 -4.14 12.34
CA ASN A 239 22.76 -2.67 12.32
C ASN A 239 21.88 -1.99 13.40
N MET A 240 21.01 -2.75 14.07
CA MET A 240 20.11 -2.32 15.14
C MET A 240 20.17 -3.36 16.28
N PRO A 241 21.26 -3.40 17.06
CA PRO A 241 21.42 -4.37 18.15
C PRO A 241 20.46 -4.13 19.33
N ALA A 242 19.92 -2.91 19.44
CA ALA A 242 18.87 -2.58 20.39
C ALA A 242 17.50 -3.06 19.86
N PRO A 243 16.48 -3.26 20.71
CA PRO A 243 15.15 -3.67 20.25
C PRO A 243 14.49 -2.69 19.26
N ASN A 244 14.94 -1.43 19.25
CA ASN A 244 14.50 -0.35 18.37
C ASN A 244 15.52 0.81 18.38
N GLN A 245 15.31 1.81 17.52
CA GLN A 245 16.12 3.01 17.35
C GLN A 245 15.41 4.30 17.81
N VAL A 246 14.34 4.22 18.60
CA VAL A 246 13.58 5.39 19.11
C VAL A 246 14.46 6.42 19.84
N HIS A 247 15.62 6.00 20.36
CA HIS A 247 16.61 6.88 20.97
C HIS A 247 17.37 7.77 19.97
N VAL A 248 17.43 7.40 18.68
CA VAL A 248 18.08 8.14 17.59
C VAL A 248 17.18 9.29 17.12
N LYS A 249 17.27 10.46 17.74
CA LYS A 249 16.31 11.56 17.52
C LYS A 249 16.36 12.25 16.15
N ARG A 250 17.40 12.00 15.35
CA ARG A 250 17.62 12.63 14.02
C ARG A 250 17.50 14.16 14.05
N GLU A 251 18.14 14.80 15.03
CA GLU A 251 18.13 16.27 15.15
C GLU A 251 18.83 16.96 13.96
N ASP A 252 19.71 16.23 13.26
CA ASP A 252 20.36 16.61 12.00
C ASP A 252 19.37 16.85 10.84
N VAL A 253 18.19 16.22 10.88
CA VAL A 253 17.22 16.30 9.79
C VAL A 253 16.46 17.60 9.84
N SER A 254 16.43 18.31 8.73
CA SER A 254 15.50 19.41 8.45
C SER A 254 14.89 19.19 7.07
N ALA A 255 13.57 19.04 7.00
CA ALA A 255 12.83 18.89 5.76
C ALA A 255 11.77 19.98 5.68
N SER A 256 11.83 20.79 4.63
CA SER A 256 10.84 21.83 4.34
C SER A 256 9.65 21.23 3.56
N ALA A 257 8.55 21.99 3.47
CA ALA A 257 7.45 21.60 2.61
C ALA A 257 7.86 21.49 1.13
N GLN A 258 8.81 22.31 0.69
CA GLN A 258 9.33 22.27 -0.69
C GLN A 258 10.13 20.98 -0.96
N ASP A 259 10.85 20.46 0.04
CA ASP A 259 11.57 19.19 -0.10
C ASP A 259 10.59 18.04 -0.35
N LEU A 260 9.49 17.99 0.41
CA LEU A 260 8.41 17.00 0.28
C LEU A 260 7.64 17.10 -1.04
N LEU A 261 7.64 18.28 -1.68
CA LEU A 261 6.95 18.56 -2.95
C LEU A 261 7.89 18.55 -4.17
N THR A 262 9.18 18.30 -3.98
CA THR A 262 10.16 18.29 -5.07
C THR A 262 9.84 17.18 -6.07
N MET A 263 9.73 17.53 -7.35
CA MET A 263 9.43 16.56 -8.40
C MET A 263 10.56 15.53 -8.55
N PRO A 264 10.26 14.22 -8.59
CA PRO A 264 11.27 13.19 -8.85
C PRO A 264 11.83 13.31 -10.26
N LYS A 265 13.11 12.94 -10.41
CA LYS A 265 13.79 12.92 -11.70
C LYS A 265 13.68 11.54 -12.34
N GLY A 266 13.60 11.50 -13.67
CA GLY A 266 13.58 10.29 -14.45
C GLY A 266 13.00 10.53 -15.84
N VAL A 267 12.82 9.44 -16.58
CA VAL A 267 12.24 9.46 -17.93
C VAL A 267 10.83 8.86 -17.95
N ARG A 268 10.03 9.24 -18.94
CA ARG A 268 8.71 8.67 -19.24
C ARG A 268 8.84 7.83 -20.50
N THR A 269 8.70 6.52 -20.39
CA THR A 269 8.97 5.60 -21.51
C THR A 269 7.70 4.92 -22.01
N LEU A 270 7.70 4.49 -23.27
CA LEU A 270 6.65 3.63 -23.80
C LEU A 270 6.53 2.33 -23.01
N ASP A 271 7.67 1.78 -22.56
CA ASP A 271 7.71 0.59 -21.72
C ASP A 271 7.09 0.82 -20.34
N GLY A 272 7.24 2.02 -19.76
CA GLY A 272 6.56 2.42 -18.53
C GLY A 272 5.03 2.41 -18.70
N LEU A 273 4.53 2.98 -19.80
CA LEU A 273 3.11 2.98 -20.15
C LEU A 273 2.57 1.54 -20.34
N ARG A 274 3.33 0.69 -21.03
CA ARG A 274 3.01 -0.74 -21.23
C ARG A 274 2.98 -1.50 -19.92
N LEU A 275 4.01 -1.34 -19.09
CA LEU A 275 4.13 -2.01 -17.79
C LEU A 275 2.96 -1.66 -16.88
N ASN A 276 2.62 -0.37 -16.76
CA ASN A 276 1.47 0.07 -15.98
C ASN A 276 0.16 -0.56 -16.46
N THR A 277 -0.04 -0.57 -17.78
CA THR A 277 -1.24 -1.16 -18.39
C THR A 277 -1.33 -2.65 -18.08
N ARG A 278 -0.25 -3.38 -18.31
CA ARG A 278 -0.18 -4.84 -18.12
C ARG A 278 -0.32 -5.27 -16.67
N VAL A 279 0.36 -4.59 -15.74
CA VAL A 279 0.28 -4.90 -14.30
C VAL A 279 -1.08 -4.51 -13.73
N GLY A 280 -1.58 -3.33 -14.07
CA GLY A 280 -2.87 -2.84 -13.58
C GLY A 280 -4.04 -3.75 -13.98
N ILE A 281 -4.05 -4.24 -15.22
CA ILE A 281 -5.10 -5.15 -15.71
C ILE A 281 -5.00 -6.52 -15.05
N GLN A 282 -3.81 -7.12 -14.96
CA GLN A 282 -3.66 -8.43 -14.33
C GLN A 282 -4.00 -8.40 -12.84
N TYR A 283 -3.59 -7.34 -12.14
CA TYR A 283 -3.98 -7.15 -10.73
C TYR A 283 -5.50 -7.06 -10.61
N LEU A 284 -6.14 -6.21 -11.42
CA LEU A 284 -7.58 -6.00 -11.36
C LEU A 284 -8.37 -7.26 -11.75
N ALA A 285 -7.89 -8.05 -12.71
CA ALA A 285 -8.48 -9.34 -13.07
C ALA A 285 -8.47 -10.32 -11.90
N ALA A 286 -7.35 -10.43 -11.19
CA ALA A 286 -7.23 -11.25 -9.99
C ALA A 286 -8.11 -10.70 -8.84
N TRP A 287 -8.14 -9.39 -8.65
CA TRP A 287 -8.96 -8.72 -7.62
C TRP A 287 -10.45 -8.98 -7.84
N LEU A 288 -10.92 -8.81 -9.08
CA LEU A 288 -12.29 -9.12 -9.49
C LEU A 288 -12.62 -10.62 -9.37
N SER A 289 -11.61 -11.48 -9.32
CA SER A 289 -11.74 -12.92 -9.09
C SER A 289 -11.59 -13.30 -7.60
N GLY A 290 -11.51 -12.32 -6.70
CA GLY A 290 -11.46 -12.53 -5.25
C GLY A 290 -10.06 -12.61 -4.64
N THR A 291 -9.00 -12.27 -5.38
CA THR A 291 -7.61 -12.31 -4.87
C THR A 291 -6.96 -10.93 -4.91
N GLY A 292 -6.68 -10.36 -3.73
CA GLY A 292 -6.09 -9.02 -3.59
C GLY A 292 -4.57 -8.95 -3.41
N SER A 293 -3.90 -10.10 -3.30
CA SER A 293 -2.45 -10.26 -3.18
C SER A 293 -1.96 -11.12 -4.33
N VAL A 294 -1.30 -10.52 -5.32
CA VAL A 294 -1.15 -11.12 -6.66
C VAL A 294 0.33 -11.19 -7.05
N PRO A 295 0.89 -12.38 -7.30
CA PRO A 295 2.25 -12.50 -7.81
C PRO A 295 2.31 -12.08 -9.29
N LEU A 296 2.95 -10.95 -9.59
CA LEU A 296 3.15 -10.45 -10.95
C LEU A 296 4.63 -10.12 -11.16
N TYR A 297 5.25 -10.72 -12.18
CA TYR A 297 6.66 -10.47 -12.53
C TYR A 297 7.64 -10.59 -11.36
N ASN A 298 7.43 -11.61 -10.51
CA ASN A 298 8.20 -11.91 -9.30
C ASN A 298 8.07 -10.86 -8.17
N LEU A 299 7.01 -10.05 -8.20
CA LEU A 299 6.62 -9.14 -7.12
C LEU A 299 5.25 -9.55 -6.57
N MET A 300 5.08 -9.45 -5.26
CA MET A 300 3.78 -9.59 -4.62
C MET A 300 3.07 -8.24 -4.65
N GLU A 301 2.13 -8.09 -5.58
CA GLU A 301 1.43 -6.83 -5.82
C GLU A 301 0.12 -6.74 -5.03
N ASP A 302 -0.19 -5.54 -4.57
CA ASP A 302 -1.47 -5.18 -3.95
C ASP A 302 -2.15 -4.03 -4.73
N ALA A 303 -3.27 -3.52 -4.19
CA ALA A 303 -4.08 -2.51 -4.88
C ALA A 303 -3.31 -1.22 -5.14
N ALA A 304 -2.34 -0.87 -4.29
CA ALA A 304 -1.55 0.34 -4.46
C ALA A 304 -0.75 0.31 -5.78
N THR A 305 -0.32 -0.87 -6.22
CA THR A 305 0.38 -1.04 -7.51
C THR A 305 -0.54 -0.74 -8.70
N ALA A 306 -1.79 -1.22 -8.66
CA ALA A 306 -2.76 -0.91 -9.70
C ALA A 306 -3.19 0.57 -9.67
N GLU A 307 -3.30 1.16 -8.48
CA GLU A 307 -3.59 2.59 -8.29
C GLU A 307 -2.50 3.48 -8.90
N ILE A 308 -1.23 3.29 -8.55
CA ILE A 308 -0.16 4.09 -9.16
C ILE A 308 -0.08 3.87 -10.68
N SER A 309 -0.35 2.65 -11.16
CA SER A 309 -0.33 2.33 -12.59
C SER A 309 -1.41 3.08 -13.37
N ARG A 310 -2.68 3.07 -12.89
CA ARG A 310 -3.77 3.80 -13.57
C ARG A 310 -3.61 5.32 -13.46
N VAL A 311 -3.15 5.82 -12.31
CA VAL A 311 -3.03 7.26 -12.07
C VAL A 311 -1.87 7.86 -12.85
N GLN A 312 -0.75 7.14 -13.01
CA GLN A 312 0.34 7.56 -13.89
C GLN A 312 -0.08 7.58 -15.35
N ASN A 313 -0.75 6.53 -15.83
CA ASN A 313 -1.28 6.49 -17.20
C ASN A 313 -2.28 7.63 -17.43
N TRP A 314 -3.22 7.84 -16.51
CA TRP A 314 -4.16 8.97 -16.56
C TRP A 314 -3.42 10.32 -16.64
N GLN A 315 -2.43 10.54 -15.79
CA GLN A 315 -1.67 11.80 -15.75
C GLN A 315 -0.99 12.07 -17.10
N TRP A 316 -0.36 11.04 -17.69
CA TRP A 316 0.33 11.18 -18.97
C TRP A 316 -0.64 11.40 -20.14
N ILE A 317 -1.79 10.71 -20.15
CA ILE A 317 -2.82 10.88 -21.18
C ILE A 317 -3.47 12.27 -21.06
N LYS A 318 -3.85 12.69 -19.85
CA LYS A 318 -4.54 13.97 -19.60
C LYS A 318 -3.74 15.17 -20.08
N TYR A 319 -2.43 15.14 -19.86
CA TYR A 319 -1.53 16.26 -20.16
C TYR A 319 -0.67 16.04 -21.41
N GLY A 320 -0.89 14.96 -22.16
CA GLY A 320 -0.15 14.68 -23.39
C GLY A 320 1.37 14.61 -23.16
N ALA A 321 1.78 13.87 -22.12
CA ALA A 321 3.19 13.76 -21.75
C ALA A 321 4.04 13.27 -22.94
N VAL A 322 5.22 13.86 -23.11
CA VAL A 322 6.16 13.45 -24.16
C VAL A 322 7.00 12.29 -23.62
N LEU A 323 7.05 11.20 -24.39
CA LEU A 323 7.87 10.03 -24.11
C LEU A 323 9.33 10.29 -24.50
N ASP A 324 10.23 9.85 -23.63
CA ASP A 324 11.67 9.86 -23.82
C ASP A 324 12.14 8.61 -24.59
N GLY A 325 13.25 8.74 -25.33
CA GLY A 325 13.89 7.62 -26.05
C GLY A 325 13.29 7.29 -27.41
N GLU A 326 12.18 7.92 -27.79
CA GLU A 326 11.59 7.79 -29.12
C GLU A 326 12.34 8.65 -30.16
N LEU A 327 12.55 8.12 -31.37
CA LEU A 327 13.20 8.85 -32.47
C LEU A 327 12.43 10.13 -32.86
N VAL A 328 11.11 10.09 -32.67
CA VAL A 328 10.19 11.21 -32.92
C VAL A 328 9.49 11.54 -31.60
N PRO A 329 9.40 12.83 -31.21
CA PRO A 329 8.67 13.25 -30.00
C PRO A 329 7.25 12.68 -29.99
N THR A 330 7.02 11.68 -29.15
CA THR A 330 5.75 10.94 -29.10
C THR A 330 4.99 11.36 -27.86
N LYS A 331 3.82 11.98 -28.05
CA LYS A 331 2.91 12.31 -26.94
C LYS A 331 2.06 11.10 -26.56
N VAL A 332 1.79 10.96 -25.27
CA VAL A 332 0.80 10.00 -24.77
C VAL A 332 -0.60 10.52 -25.06
N THR A 333 -1.22 10.00 -26.13
CA THR A 333 -2.61 10.30 -26.50
C THR A 333 -3.53 9.13 -26.17
N LYS A 334 -4.85 9.35 -26.28
CA LYS A 334 -5.85 8.27 -26.12
C LYS A 334 -5.66 7.17 -27.16
N GLU A 335 -5.30 7.55 -28.39
CA GLU A 335 -5.06 6.63 -29.50
C GLU A 335 -3.82 5.76 -29.23
N LEU A 336 -2.72 6.36 -28.76
CA LEU A 336 -1.55 5.59 -28.34
C LEU A 336 -1.89 4.64 -27.19
N PHE A 337 -2.65 5.09 -26.19
CA PHE A 337 -3.07 4.24 -25.08
C PHE A 337 -3.95 3.06 -25.53
N HIS A 338 -4.91 3.26 -26.44
CA HIS A 338 -5.74 2.17 -26.97
C HIS A 338 -4.93 1.12 -27.74
N ARG A 339 -3.90 1.55 -28.50
CA ARG A 339 -2.96 0.64 -29.15
C ARG A 339 -2.16 -0.16 -28.10
N VAL A 340 -1.58 0.52 -27.11
CA VAL A 340 -0.86 -0.13 -26.01
C VAL A 340 -1.75 -1.13 -25.29
N LEU A 341 -2.98 -0.75 -24.96
CA LEU A 341 -3.96 -1.64 -24.32
C LEU A 341 -4.19 -2.93 -25.13
N SER A 342 -4.37 -2.80 -26.44
CA SER A 342 -4.62 -3.96 -27.31
C SER A 342 -3.41 -4.89 -27.40
N GLU A 343 -2.22 -4.32 -27.55
CA GLU A 343 -0.96 -5.08 -27.63
C GLU A 343 -0.62 -5.77 -26.30
N GLU A 344 -0.79 -5.07 -25.17
CA GLU A 344 -0.55 -5.65 -23.85
C GLU A 344 -1.58 -6.72 -23.50
N MET A 345 -2.85 -6.59 -23.94
CA MET A 345 -3.84 -7.64 -23.76
C MET A 345 -3.49 -8.91 -24.55
N ALA A 346 -3.02 -8.77 -25.80
CA ALA A 346 -2.54 -9.91 -26.59
C ALA A 346 -1.29 -10.56 -25.96
N ARG A 347 -0.43 -9.76 -25.34
CA ARG A 347 0.72 -10.26 -24.57
C ARG A 347 0.27 -11.02 -23.32
N VAL A 348 -0.66 -10.46 -22.53
CA VAL A 348 -1.20 -11.12 -21.33
C VAL A 348 -1.82 -12.47 -21.68
N GLU A 349 -2.61 -12.55 -22.75
CA GLU A 349 -3.18 -13.83 -23.20
C GLU A 349 -2.10 -14.89 -23.48
N LYS A 350 -1.00 -14.50 -24.13
CA LYS A 350 0.14 -15.40 -24.36
C LYS A 350 0.85 -15.81 -23.07
N GLU A 351 0.99 -14.89 -22.11
CA GLU A 351 1.67 -15.14 -20.83
C GLU A 351 0.86 -16.07 -19.91
N VAL A 352 -0.47 -15.88 -19.82
CA VAL A 352 -1.33 -16.65 -18.91
C VAL A 352 -1.96 -17.89 -19.55
N GLY A 353 -2.01 -17.94 -20.88
CA GLY A 353 -2.67 -18.97 -21.67
C GLY A 353 -4.15 -18.65 -21.94
N SER A 354 -4.63 -19.00 -23.14
CA SER A 354 -5.98 -18.63 -23.61
C SER A 354 -7.11 -19.09 -22.69
N GLU A 355 -7.03 -20.27 -22.08
CA GLU A 355 -8.07 -20.77 -21.16
C GLU A 355 -8.21 -19.88 -19.92
N LYS A 356 -7.08 -19.58 -19.26
CA LYS A 356 -7.08 -18.67 -18.10
C LYS A 356 -7.49 -17.26 -18.50
N PHE A 357 -7.08 -16.81 -19.68
CA PHE A 357 -7.44 -15.49 -20.18
C PHE A 357 -8.96 -15.33 -20.40
N GLN A 358 -9.60 -16.35 -20.99
CA GLN A 358 -11.04 -16.35 -21.26
C GLN A 358 -11.87 -16.45 -19.97
N THR A 359 -11.39 -17.21 -18.98
CA THR A 359 -12.13 -17.45 -17.72
C THR A 359 -11.79 -16.44 -16.62
N GLY A 360 -10.63 -15.78 -16.66
CA GLY A 360 -10.06 -14.96 -15.58
C GLY A 360 -10.45 -13.49 -15.56
N ARG A 361 -11.63 -13.10 -16.06
CA ARG A 361 -12.15 -11.71 -16.08
C ARG A 361 -11.22 -10.64 -16.71
N TYR A 362 -10.21 -11.02 -17.49
CA TYR A 362 -9.22 -10.08 -18.06
C TYR A 362 -9.85 -9.00 -18.96
N GLN A 363 -10.83 -9.36 -19.77
CA GLN A 363 -11.53 -8.40 -20.63
C GLN A 363 -12.29 -7.33 -19.83
N GLU A 364 -12.89 -7.73 -18.72
CA GLU A 364 -13.63 -6.83 -17.83
C GLU A 364 -12.68 -5.93 -17.05
N ALA A 365 -11.59 -6.49 -16.53
CA ALA A 365 -10.51 -5.73 -15.93
C ALA A 365 -9.91 -4.69 -16.90
N ALA A 366 -9.68 -5.06 -18.15
CA ALA A 366 -9.18 -4.14 -19.17
C ALA A 366 -10.14 -2.98 -19.45
N LYS A 367 -11.44 -3.26 -19.56
CA LYS A 367 -12.47 -2.21 -19.73
C LYS A 367 -12.48 -1.26 -18.53
N LEU A 368 -12.46 -1.79 -17.31
CA LEU A 368 -12.49 -0.99 -16.09
C LEU A 368 -11.20 -0.16 -15.93
N PHE A 369 -10.03 -0.77 -16.16
CA PHE A 369 -8.75 -0.08 -16.11
C PHE A 369 -8.64 1.03 -17.16
N ALA A 370 -9.07 0.76 -18.40
CA ALA A 370 -9.08 1.75 -19.47
C ALA A 370 -10.01 2.93 -19.15
N LYS A 371 -11.21 2.67 -18.62
CA LYS A 371 -12.14 3.72 -18.14
C LYS A 371 -11.44 4.62 -17.12
N GLN A 372 -10.78 4.02 -16.14
CA GLN A 372 -10.06 4.74 -15.09
C GLN A 372 -8.87 5.57 -15.61
N CYS A 373 -8.20 5.13 -16.67
CA CYS A 373 -7.10 5.88 -17.29
C CYS A 373 -7.59 7.03 -18.19
N LEU A 374 -8.80 6.92 -18.75
CA LEU A 374 -9.33 7.84 -19.78
C LEU A 374 -10.36 8.85 -19.26
N THR A 375 -10.75 8.74 -17.99
CA THR A 375 -11.70 9.66 -17.35
C THR A 375 -11.21 11.12 -17.39
N GLU A 376 -12.13 12.06 -17.53
CA GLU A 376 -11.80 13.48 -17.51
C GLU A 376 -11.38 13.94 -16.10
N ASN A 377 -12.10 13.45 -15.09
CA ASN A 377 -11.89 13.70 -13.68
C ASN A 377 -11.37 12.42 -13.02
N LEU A 378 -10.19 12.50 -12.42
CA LEU A 378 -9.55 11.36 -11.79
C LEU A 378 -10.34 10.91 -10.54
N ASP A 379 -10.86 9.68 -10.58
CA ASP A 379 -11.54 9.07 -9.43
C ASP A 379 -10.56 8.81 -8.28
N ASP A 380 -11.09 8.84 -7.06
CA ASP A 380 -10.26 8.73 -5.86
C ASP A 380 -9.59 7.37 -5.73
N PHE A 381 -10.32 6.28 -5.90
CA PHE A 381 -9.80 4.92 -5.76
C PHE A 381 -10.46 3.99 -6.77
N LEU A 382 -9.66 3.16 -7.46
CA LEU A 382 -10.14 2.16 -8.41
C LEU A 382 -11.03 1.12 -7.74
N THR A 383 -10.80 0.88 -6.44
CA THR A 383 -11.53 -0.11 -5.65
C THR A 383 -13.00 0.25 -5.49
N LEU A 384 -13.38 1.53 -5.52
CA LEU A 384 -14.78 1.94 -5.43
C LEU A 384 -15.60 1.48 -6.64
N ASP A 385 -15.04 1.66 -7.84
CA ASP A 385 -15.65 1.17 -9.07
C ASP A 385 -15.58 -0.37 -9.12
N ALA A 386 -14.43 -0.96 -8.81
CA ALA A 386 -14.23 -2.41 -8.85
C ALA A 386 -15.15 -3.15 -7.87
N TYR A 387 -15.41 -2.58 -6.70
CA TYR A 387 -16.28 -3.19 -5.67
C TYR A 387 -17.68 -3.49 -6.19
N ARG A 388 -18.23 -2.62 -7.06
CA ARG A 388 -19.55 -2.82 -7.68
C ARG A 388 -19.66 -4.08 -8.53
N TYR A 389 -18.52 -4.61 -8.99
CA TYR A 389 -18.45 -5.83 -9.81
C TYR A 389 -18.33 -7.12 -9.00
N ILE A 390 -18.16 -7.01 -7.68
CA ILE A 390 -18.03 -8.17 -6.78
C ILE A 390 -19.12 -8.19 -5.71
N VAL A 391 -19.74 -7.04 -5.41
CA VAL A 391 -20.90 -6.97 -4.52
C VAL A 391 -22.07 -7.73 -5.14
N ARG A 392 -22.63 -8.66 -4.36
CA ARG A 392 -23.86 -9.37 -4.69
C ARG A 392 -24.79 -9.27 -3.49
N ILE A 393 -25.74 -8.34 -3.56
CA ILE A 393 -26.81 -8.25 -2.58
C ILE A 393 -27.83 -9.32 -2.98
N VAL A 394 -27.84 -10.44 -2.26
CA VAL A 394 -28.93 -11.41 -2.38
C VAL A 394 -30.12 -10.79 -1.65
N PRO A 395 -31.24 -10.48 -2.32
CA PRO A 395 -32.43 -10.00 -1.63
C PRO A 395 -32.77 -11.02 -0.55
N SER A 396 -32.93 -10.57 0.69
CA SER A 396 -33.33 -11.48 1.76
C SER A 396 -34.59 -12.23 1.29
N SER A 397 -34.49 -13.55 1.19
CA SER A 397 -35.69 -14.36 1.34
C SER A 397 -36.21 -13.99 2.72
N ARG A 398 -37.30 -13.22 2.73
CA ARG A 398 -38.02 -12.75 3.92
C ARG A 398 -37.81 -13.74 5.08
N LEU A 399 -37.16 -13.27 6.14
CA LEU A 399 -37.15 -13.95 7.44
C LEU A 399 -38.59 -14.07 7.96
#